data_AF-A0A2C5Y9S4-F1
#
_entry.id   AF-A0A2C5Y9S4-F1
#
_cell.length_a   1.000
_cell.length_b   1.000
_cell.length_c   1.000
_cell.angle_alpha   90.00
_cell.angle_beta   90.00
_cell.angle_gamma   90.00
#
_symmetry.space_group_name_H-M   'P 1'
#
loop_
_entity.id
_entity.type
_entity.pdbx_description
1 polymer ?
#
loop_
_entity_poly.entity_id
_entity_poly.type
_entity_poly.pdbx_seq_one_letter_code
_entity_poly.pdbx_strand_id
1 'polypeptide(L)'
;MAVSDDPPPEQATIPVTSVKKKKKKSGKSTASRGPTALPKNRGTGFEEYFADPPLTPHEAAEEKESIYTPTVSFEERIQSCIQRFRARRRLHQSHVIYFNEYLFLGGIDCTNNPFAGVDPKELKELTPAERRDATATDAVHRSAEADERFYAGDLTHWSVDFTGVAAGFFSASLPSMTDSQEEEMALGIQVVQNFLRYVYHHDVCPEYKDDVCEALRLCDLVKDEWPVYEKLRHMLPGYFHTAATQLFAPPDPSDWSFSRLPHPKGFDAKAVFYTACALLGEADALQSSTQGGPKVVSQSDCTLEVVRVELPSADLVQRFKTLQINNQVFRQTPMGKAFFKPATIEEGSVDPVVTEPATESETWLYFDQDVLAVMKPGTKMALRIVELDTGIRFVSNIPDVFPSYYVFLPQILMKYYKAARPNDRPAPSVHDPDVEEKQHAKEAREG
;
A
#
# COMPACT_ATOMS: atom_id res chain seq x y z
N MET A 1 -68.24 -67.14 -31.96
CA MET A 1 -67.71 -68.19 -31.06
C MET A 1 -66.98 -67.41 -29.97
N ALA A 2 -67.65 -67.09 -28.84
CA ALA A 2 -67.60 -67.84 -27.57
C ALA A 2 -66.12 -67.94 -27.08
N VAL A 3 -65.69 -67.35 -25.95
CA VAL A 3 -65.95 -67.66 -24.53
C VAL A 3 -65.11 -66.62 -23.72
N SER A 4 -65.68 -65.77 -22.84
CA SER A 4 -65.71 -65.84 -21.33
C SER A 4 -64.35 -65.81 -20.61
N ASP A 5 -64.17 -65.41 -19.35
CA ASP A 5 -64.81 -64.54 -18.34
C ASP A 5 -63.80 -64.48 -17.17
N ASP A 6 -63.68 -63.29 -16.56
CA ASP A 6 -63.14 -62.91 -15.23
C ASP A 6 -61.71 -63.26 -14.69
N PRO A 7 -61.04 -62.30 -14.00
CA PRO A 7 -59.81 -62.43 -13.19
C PRO A 7 -60.12 -62.61 -11.67
N PRO A 8 -59.21 -63.12 -10.78
CA PRO A 8 -58.16 -62.33 -10.06
C PRO A 8 -56.98 -63.27 -9.54
N PRO A 9 -56.10 -62.99 -8.52
CA PRO A 9 -56.00 -61.88 -7.56
C PRO A 9 -54.59 -61.29 -7.18
N GLU A 10 -54.66 -60.03 -6.73
CA GLU A 10 -54.11 -59.31 -5.54
C GLU A 10 -52.80 -59.67 -4.78
N GLN A 11 -52.19 -58.59 -4.25
CA GLN A 11 -51.12 -58.38 -3.23
C GLN A 11 -49.70 -58.10 -3.76
N ALA A 12 -48.92 -57.10 -3.31
CA ALA A 12 -49.10 -55.91 -2.47
C ALA A 12 -47.82 -55.05 -2.60
N THR A 13 -47.87 -53.71 -2.53
CA THR A 13 -47.12 -52.87 -1.56
C THR A 13 -47.11 -51.36 -1.87
N ILE A 14 -47.63 -50.62 -0.89
CA ILE A 14 -47.22 -49.31 -0.34
C ILE A 14 -47.41 -48.03 -1.20
N PRO A 15 -48.37 -47.15 -0.84
CA PRO A 15 -48.50 -45.81 -1.40
C PRO A 15 -47.56 -44.80 -0.74
N VAL A 16 -46.91 -43.99 -1.60
CA VAL A 16 -46.05 -42.86 -1.26
C VAL A 16 -46.86 -41.76 -0.56
N THR A 17 -46.45 -41.42 0.65
CA THR A 17 -47.03 -40.36 1.46
C THR A 17 -46.64 -38.98 0.94
N SER A 18 -47.64 -38.09 0.88
CA SER A 18 -47.53 -36.69 0.53
C SER A 18 -46.55 -35.92 1.42
N VAL A 19 -45.50 -35.37 0.81
CA VAL A 19 -44.49 -34.53 1.48
C VAL A 19 -45.12 -33.20 1.93
N LYS A 20 -45.13 -32.97 3.25
CA LYS A 20 -45.46 -31.68 3.86
C LYS A 20 -44.51 -30.59 3.33
N LYS A 21 -45.07 -29.51 2.78
CA LYS A 21 -44.35 -28.28 2.39
C LYS A 21 -43.49 -27.79 3.57
N LYS A 22 -42.15 -27.82 3.39
CA LYS A 22 -41.20 -27.13 4.28
C LYS A 22 -41.49 -25.63 4.24
N LYS A 23 -41.83 -25.05 5.40
CA LYS A 23 -41.89 -23.59 5.60
C LYS A 23 -40.56 -22.97 5.18
N LYS A 24 -40.60 -22.00 4.25
CA LYS A 24 -39.49 -21.08 3.94
C LYS A 24 -39.03 -20.46 5.27
N LYS A 25 -37.75 -20.64 5.62
CA LYS A 25 -37.09 -19.87 6.69
C LYS A 25 -37.25 -18.39 6.34
N SER A 26 -38.08 -17.66 7.10
CA SER A 26 -38.15 -16.21 7.00
C SER A 26 -36.77 -15.65 7.32
N GLY A 27 -36.23 -14.80 6.44
CA GLY A 27 -34.99 -14.10 6.71
C GLY A 27 -35.09 -13.34 8.03
N LYS A 28 -34.04 -13.41 8.86
CA LYS A 28 -33.90 -12.58 10.06
C LYS A 28 -34.27 -11.13 9.73
N SER A 29 -35.22 -10.56 10.47
CA SER A 29 -35.67 -9.18 10.31
C SER A 29 -34.54 -8.21 10.68
N THR A 30 -34.60 -7.00 10.13
CA THR A 30 -33.68 -5.87 10.37
C THR A 30 -33.40 -5.62 11.86
N ALA A 31 -34.36 -5.92 12.73
CA ALA A 31 -34.22 -5.83 14.19
C ALA A 31 -33.12 -6.70 14.80
N SER A 32 -32.73 -7.81 14.17
CA SER A 32 -31.67 -8.69 14.71
C SER A 32 -30.26 -8.19 14.41
N ARG A 33 -30.10 -7.11 13.62
CA ARG A 33 -28.81 -6.55 13.20
C ARG A 33 -28.49 -5.23 13.91
N GLY A 34 -29.35 -4.80 14.84
CA GLY A 34 -29.31 -3.48 15.45
C GLY A 34 -30.15 -2.47 14.66
N PRO A 35 -30.69 -1.43 15.33
CA PRO A 35 -31.57 -0.44 14.70
C PRO A 35 -30.89 0.38 13.59
N THR A 36 -29.56 0.41 13.59
CA THR A 36 -28.72 1.18 12.65
C THR A 36 -28.12 0.34 11.51
N ALA A 37 -28.39 -0.96 11.45
CA ALA A 37 -27.87 -1.80 10.37
C ALA A 37 -28.58 -1.51 9.05
N LEU A 38 -27.78 -1.36 7.98
CA LEU A 38 -28.29 -1.11 6.64
C LEU A 38 -29.31 -2.19 6.21
N PRO A 39 -30.53 -1.78 5.79
CA PRO A 39 -31.50 -2.68 5.18
C PRO A 39 -30.87 -3.37 3.97
N LYS A 40 -31.22 -4.64 3.70
CA LYS A 40 -30.66 -5.40 2.57
C LYS A 40 -30.82 -4.75 1.19
N ASN A 41 -31.74 -3.79 1.06
CA ASN A 41 -32.03 -3.04 -0.16
C ASN A 41 -31.30 -1.70 -0.25
N ARG A 42 -30.64 -1.25 0.82
CA ARG A 42 -29.68 -0.14 0.77
C ARG A 42 -28.31 -0.76 0.44
N GLY A 43 -27.48 -0.01 -0.27
CA GLY A 43 -26.18 -0.43 -0.79
C GLY A 43 -25.16 -0.88 0.27
N THR A 44 -23.88 -0.91 -0.08
CA THR A 44 -22.80 -1.39 0.77
C THR A 44 -22.39 -0.38 1.85
N GLY A 45 -22.74 0.89 1.68
CA GLY A 45 -22.26 1.98 2.53
C GLY A 45 -20.99 2.66 2.01
N PHE A 46 -20.59 2.32 0.78
CA PHE A 46 -19.41 2.85 0.08
C PHE A 46 -19.78 3.56 -1.24
N GLU A 47 -21.08 3.74 -1.51
CA GLU A 47 -21.52 4.52 -2.66
C GLU A 47 -21.15 6.01 -2.52
N GLU A 48 -20.87 6.69 -3.63
CA GLU A 48 -20.41 8.10 -3.67
C GLU A 48 -21.31 9.08 -2.88
N TYR A 49 -22.62 8.84 -2.91
CA TYR A 49 -23.63 9.67 -2.23
C TYR A 49 -24.17 9.01 -0.95
N PHE A 50 -23.49 7.99 -0.44
CA PHE A 50 -23.90 7.34 0.79
C PHE A 50 -23.73 8.31 1.97
N ALA A 51 -24.85 8.63 2.61
CA ALA A 51 -24.86 9.33 3.89
C ALA A 51 -25.29 8.36 4.98
N ASP A 52 -24.59 8.41 6.11
CA ASP A 52 -25.02 7.68 7.29
C ASP A 52 -26.43 8.11 7.70
N PRO A 53 -27.31 7.15 8.07
CA PRO A 53 -28.60 7.51 8.64
C PRO A 53 -28.41 8.45 9.84
N PRO A 54 -29.22 9.51 9.96
CA PRO A 54 -29.11 10.42 11.10
C PRO A 54 -29.28 9.65 12.41
N LEU A 55 -28.43 9.92 13.39
CA LEU A 55 -28.55 9.33 14.71
C LEU A 55 -29.81 9.83 15.40
N THR A 56 -30.47 8.94 16.14
CA THR A 56 -31.52 9.39 17.05
C THR A 56 -30.90 10.23 18.19
N PRO A 57 -31.65 11.19 18.77
CA PRO A 57 -31.12 12.01 19.87
C PRO A 57 -30.62 11.17 21.06
N HIS A 58 -31.25 10.03 21.32
CA HIS A 58 -30.83 9.10 22.37
C HIS A 58 -29.49 8.42 22.03
N GLU A 59 -29.29 7.98 20.79
CA GLU A 59 -28.01 7.38 20.36
C GLU A 59 -26.88 8.42 20.36
N ALA A 60 -27.17 9.65 19.95
CA ALA A 60 -26.18 10.73 20.00
C ALA A 60 -25.79 11.09 21.45
N ALA A 61 -26.75 11.09 22.38
CA ALA A 61 -26.48 11.28 23.80
C ALA A 61 -25.68 10.11 24.39
N GLU A 62 -26.05 8.87 24.07
CA GLU A 62 -25.31 7.67 24.50
C GLU A 62 -23.85 7.71 24.00
N GLU A 63 -23.64 8.00 22.73
CA GLU A 63 -22.30 8.09 22.15
C GLU A 63 -21.47 9.18 22.81
N LYS A 64 -22.04 10.38 23.02
CA LYS A 64 -21.32 11.52 23.60
C LYS A 64 -21.06 11.37 25.11
N GLU A 65 -22.04 10.89 25.87
CA GLU A 65 -22.02 10.91 27.34
C GLU A 65 -21.45 9.62 27.94
N SER A 66 -21.53 8.50 27.21
CA SER A 66 -21.14 7.19 27.75
C SER A 66 -19.98 6.53 26.99
N ILE A 67 -19.95 6.60 25.66
CA ILE A 67 -19.04 5.76 24.85
C ILE A 67 -17.78 6.51 24.45
N TYR A 68 -17.93 7.73 23.95
CA TYR A 68 -16.84 8.58 23.47
C TYR A 68 -16.49 9.70 24.44
N THR A 69 -17.01 9.64 25.67
CA THR A 69 -16.66 10.61 26.71
C THR A 69 -15.15 10.63 26.97
N PRO A 70 -14.55 11.81 27.21
CA PRO A 70 -13.14 11.96 27.61
C PRO A 70 -12.72 11.10 28.80
N THR A 71 -13.67 10.69 29.65
CA THR A 71 -13.41 9.85 30.84
C THR A 71 -13.15 8.38 30.51
N VAL A 72 -13.53 7.92 29.32
CA VAL A 72 -13.21 6.58 28.79
C VAL A 72 -11.84 6.66 28.10
N SER A 73 -11.03 5.60 28.20
CA SER A 73 -9.69 5.63 27.60
C SER A 73 -9.77 5.60 26.06
N PHE A 74 -8.72 6.09 25.38
CA PHE A 74 -8.68 6.11 23.92
C PHE A 74 -8.89 4.70 23.32
N GLU A 75 -8.28 3.69 23.91
CA GLU A 75 -8.35 2.27 23.53
C GLU A 75 -9.81 1.78 23.46
N GLU A 76 -10.58 2.09 24.50
CA GLU A 76 -11.98 1.68 24.60
C GLU A 76 -12.85 2.44 23.58
N ARG A 77 -12.58 3.74 23.39
CA ARG A 77 -13.29 4.56 22.40
C ARG A 77 -13.05 4.07 20.98
N ILE A 78 -11.78 3.84 20.59
CA ILE A 78 -11.44 3.45 19.23
C ILE A 78 -11.87 2.01 18.92
N GLN A 79 -11.75 1.08 19.88
CA GLN A 79 -12.27 -0.29 19.74
C GLN A 79 -13.79 -0.28 19.52
N SER A 80 -14.52 0.48 20.33
CA SER A 80 -15.98 0.63 20.19
C SER A 80 -16.37 1.26 18.85
N CYS A 81 -15.61 2.25 18.39
CA CYS A 81 -15.77 2.88 17.08
C CYS A 81 -15.63 1.86 15.94
N ILE A 82 -14.55 1.07 15.93
CA ILE A 82 -14.27 0.07 14.91
C ILE A 82 -15.41 -0.96 14.82
N GLN A 83 -15.86 -1.48 15.95
CA GLN A 83 -16.96 -2.45 15.99
C GLN A 83 -18.28 -1.84 15.47
N ARG A 84 -18.60 -0.60 15.88
CA ARG A 84 -19.79 0.11 15.41
C ARG A 84 -19.71 0.40 13.90
N PHE A 85 -18.55 0.79 13.39
CA PHE A 85 -18.31 0.99 11.96
C PHE A 85 -18.56 -0.31 11.17
N ARG A 86 -17.97 -1.43 11.59
CA ARG A 86 -18.20 -2.75 10.98
C ARG A 86 -19.67 -3.17 11.02
N ALA A 87 -20.39 -2.88 12.10
CA ALA A 87 -21.81 -3.21 12.22
C ALA A 87 -22.72 -2.35 11.31
N ARG A 88 -22.33 -1.09 11.07
CA ARG A 88 -23.09 -0.15 10.23
C ARG A 88 -22.79 -0.28 8.74
N ARG A 89 -21.65 -0.88 8.37
CA ARG A 89 -21.23 -1.08 6.96
C ARG A 89 -21.43 -2.52 6.50
N ARG A 90 -21.59 -2.71 5.19
CA ARG A 90 -21.56 -4.06 4.60
C ARG A 90 -20.21 -4.25 3.89
N LEU A 91 -19.22 -4.67 4.67
CA LEU A 91 -17.88 -4.95 4.17
C LEU A 91 -17.89 -6.23 3.33
N HIS A 92 -17.59 -6.12 2.04
CA HIS A 92 -17.28 -7.28 1.19
C HIS A 92 -15.84 -7.73 1.42
N GLN A 93 -15.44 -8.87 0.82
CA GLN A 93 -14.14 -9.49 1.06
C GLN A 93 -12.96 -8.52 0.89
N SER A 94 -12.87 -7.77 -0.20
CA SER A 94 -11.78 -6.79 -0.41
C SER A 94 -11.79 -5.67 0.64
N HIS A 95 -12.98 -5.15 1.02
CA HIS A 95 -13.09 -4.13 2.06
C HIS A 95 -12.56 -4.63 3.41
N VAL A 96 -12.89 -5.88 3.78
CA VAL A 96 -12.41 -6.48 5.03
C VAL A 96 -10.89 -6.62 4.99
N ILE A 97 -10.33 -7.09 3.87
CA ILE A 97 -8.89 -7.27 3.71
C ILE A 97 -8.15 -5.94 3.87
N TYR A 98 -8.58 -4.89 3.17
CA TYR A 98 -7.96 -3.57 3.25
C TYR A 98 -8.13 -2.91 4.61
N PHE A 99 -9.31 -3.04 5.21
CA PHE A 99 -9.56 -2.46 6.52
C PHE A 99 -8.74 -3.16 7.60
N ASN A 100 -8.66 -4.48 7.57
CA ASN A 100 -7.85 -5.25 8.52
C ASN A 100 -6.37 -4.90 8.42
N GLU A 101 -5.84 -4.72 7.20
CA GLU A 101 -4.44 -4.30 7.02
C GLU A 101 -4.20 -2.90 7.60
N TYR A 102 -5.08 -1.94 7.29
CA TYR A 102 -4.99 -0.59 7.87
C TYR A 102 -5.00 -0.60 9.40
N LEU A 103 -5.91 -1.37 10.01
CA LEU A 103 -5.98 -1.52 11.47
C LEU A 103 -4.74 -2.20 12.04
N PHE A 104 -4.23 -3.25 11.39
CA PHE A 104 -3.01 -3.95 11.78
C PHE A 104 -1.79 -3.01 11.82
N LEU A 105 -1.65 -2.14 10.81
CA LEU A 105 -0.59 -1.14 10.76
C LEU A 105 -0.70 -0.10 11.88
N GLY A 106 -1.92 0.18 12.34
CA GLY A 106 -2.20 0.96 13.55
C GLY A 106 -2.02 0.19 14.86
N GLY A 107 -1.46 -1.02 14.82
CA GLY A 107 -1.20 -1.84 16.02
C GLY A 107 -2.43 -2.55 16.58
N ILE A 108 -3.50 -2.71 15.80
CA ILE A 108 -4.75 -3.34 16.24
C ILE A 108 -4.78 -4.80 15.83
N ASP A 109 -5.01 -5.70 16.79
CA ASP A 109 -5.10 -7.13 16.52
C ASP A 109 -6.46 -7.48 15.90
N CYS A 110 -6.44 -7.80 14.60
CA CYS A 110 -7.61 -8.25 13.84
C CYS A 110 -7.72 -9.78 13.73
N THR A 111 -6.84 -10.53 14.40
CA THR A 111 -6.78 -12.00 14.34
C THR A 111 -7.59 -12.67 15.44
N ASN A 112 -7.87 -11.93 16.52
CA ASN A 112 -8.52 -12.46 17.70
C ASN A 112 -10.03 -12.65 17.49
N ASN A 113 -10.47 -13.91 17.49
CA ASN A 113 -11.87 -14.25 17.73
C ASN A 113 -11.95 -15.05 19.04
N PRO A 114 -11.91 -14.38 20.21
CA PRO A 114 -11.92 -15.06 21.51
C PRO A 114 -13.19 -15.90 21.75
N PHE A 115 -14.20 -15.80 20.87
CA PHE A 115 -15.52 -16.42 21.06
C PHE A 115 -16.03 -17.23 19.86
N ALA A 116 -15.13 -17.81 19.05
CA ALA A 116 -15.47 -18.81 18.04
C ALA A 116 -16.23 -20.07 18.58
N GLY A 117 -16.55 -20.12 19.89
CA GLY A 117 -17.29 -21.19 20.57
C GLY A 117 -18.46 -20.78 21.47
N VAL A 118 -18.93 -19.52 21.50
CA VAL A 118 -20.07 -19.13 22.37
C VAL A 118 -21.40 -19.65 21.81
N ASP A 119 -22.23 -20.26 22.68
CA ASP A 119 -23.54 -20.80 22.29
C ASP A 119 -24.44 -19.65 21.78
N PRO A 120 -25.04 -19.77 20.57
CA PRO A 120 -26.03 -18.83 20.04
C PRO A 120 -27.22 -18.51 20.97
N LYS A 121 -27.43 -19.27 22.05
CA LYS A 121 -28.41 -18.99 23.10
C LYS A 121 -27.95 -17.91 24.09
N GLU A 122 -26.70 -17.94 24.54
CA GLU A 122 -26.13 -16.94 25.47
C GLU A 122 -26.04 -15.57 24.81
N LEU A 123 -25.68 -15.55 23.52
CA LEU A 123 -25.72 -14.35 22.67
C LEU A 123 -27.11 -13.73 22.53
N LYS A 124 -28.21 -14.41 22.91
CA LYS A 124 -29.56 -13.84 22.86
C LYS A 124 -30.00 -13.17 24.17
N GLU A 125 -29.27 -13.37 25.25
CA GLU A 125 -29.57 -12.79 26.56
C GLU A 125 -28.81 -11.48 26.79
N LEU A 126 -27.69 -11.28 26.09
CA LEU A 126 -26.90 -10.05 26.10
C LEU A 126 -27.64 -8.86 25.45
N THR A 127 -27.35 -7.64 25.91
CA THR A 127 -27.77 -6.40 25.25
C THR A 127 -27.10 -6.25 23.87
N PRO A 128 -27.61 -5.39 22.97
CA PRO A 128 -26.97 -5.15 21.68
C PRO A 128 -25.52 -4.65 21.79
N ALA A 129 -25.15 -3.95 22.87
CA ALA A 129 -23.78 -3.53 23.15
C ALA A 129 -22.91 -4.71 23.57
N GLU A 130 -23.34 -5.47 24.57
CA GLU A 130 -22.61 -6.65 25.05
C GLU A 130 -22.47 -7.74 23.98
N ARG A 131 -23.45 -7.89 23.07
CA ARG A 131 -23.31 -8.79 21.91
C ARG A 131 -22.24 -8.34 20.93
N ARG A 132 -22.07 -7.02 20.74
CA ARG A 132 -21.04 -6.48 19.85
C ARG A 132 -19.66 -6.71 20.46
N ASP A 133 -19.51 -6.41 21.75
CA ASP A 133 -18.27 -6.70 22.48
C ASP A 133 -17.94 -8.20 22.47
N ALA A 134 -18.95 -9.07 22.68
CA ALA A 134 -18.77 -10.53 22.67
C ALA A 134 -18.52 -11.12 21.27
N THR A 135 -18.76 -10.38 20.18
CA THR A 135 -18.51 -10.84 18.80
C THR A 135 -17.43 -10.04 18.09
N ALA A 136 -16.74 -9.17 18.83
CA ALA A 136 -15.66 -8.35 18.32
C ALA A 136 -14.51 -9.22 17.82
N THR A 137 -14.08 -8.95 16.59
CA THR A 137 -12.91 -9.60 15.95
C THR A 137 -11.64 -8.76 16.08
N ASP A 138 -11.76 -7.59 16.69
CA ASP A 138 -10.72 -6.58 16.75
C ASP A 138 -10.47 -6.22 18.21
N ALA A 139 -9.22 -6.43 18.64
CA ALA A 139 -8.78 -6.13 19.99
C ALA A 139 -7.75 -4.99 19.96
N VAL A 140 -8.01 -3.98 20.78
CA VAL A 140 -7.04 -2.92 21.10
C VAL A 140 -6.57 -3.23 22.51
N HIS A 141 -5.28 -3.55 22.67
CA HIS A 141 -4.79 -3.98 23.97
C HIS A 141 -4.62 -2.80 24.92
N ARG A 142 -4.90 -3.04 26.21
CA ARG A 142 -4.98 -2.02 27.27
C ARG A 142 -3.86 -2.12 28.30
N SER A 143 -3.06 -3.17 28.24
CA SER A 143 -2.01 -3.47 29.22
C SER A 143 -0.75 -4.00 28.54
N ALA A 144 0.39 -3.89 29.22
CA ALA A 144 1.68 -4.44 28.82
C ALA A 144 1.73 -5.99 28.75
N GLU A 145 0.63 -6.68 29.04
CA GLU A 145 0.46 -8.13 28.80
C GLU A 145 0.08 -8.42 27.34
N ALA A 146 -0.14 -7.38 26.54
CA ALA A 146 -0.24 -7.49 25.09
C ALA A 146 1.04 -8.10 24.52
N ASP A 147 0.89 -8.90 23.48
CA ASP A 147 2.00 -9.26 22.63
C ASP A 147 2.67 -7.96 22.11
N GLU A 148 3.99 -7.81 22.26
CA GLU A 148 4.75 -6.59 21.94
C GLU A 148 4.54 -6.10 20.48
N ARG A 149 3.96 -6.97 19.64
CA ARG A 149 3.52 -6.68 18.27
C ARG A 149 2.38 -5.68 18.15
N PHE A 150 1.62 -5.43 19.21
CA PHE A 150 0.39 -4.64 19.14
C PHE A 150 0.40 -3.47 20.11
N TYR A 151 -0.43 -2.48 19.82
CA TYR A 151 -0.59 -1.29 20.62
C TYR A 151 -1.06 -1.66 22.04
N ALA A 152 -0.32 -1.20 23.06
CA ALA A 152 -0.51 -1.58 24.47
C ALA A 152 -1.07 -0.48 25.39
N GLY A 153 -1.49 0.67 24.84
CA GLY A 153 -2.21 1.73 25.57
C GLY A 153 -1.41 2.53 26.61
N ASP A 154 -0.22 2.07 26.99
CA ASP A 154 0.66 2.74 27.95
C ASP A 154 1.52 3.86 27.32
N LEU A 155 1.43 4.02 25.99
CA LEU A 155 2.14 5.01 25.15
C LEU A 155 3.67 4.98 25.31
N THR A 156 4.24 3.95 25.94
CA THR A 156 5.68 3.87 26.21
C THR A 156 6.46 3.59 24.92
N HIS A 157 5.88 2.74 24.07
CA HIS A 157 6.45 2.29 22.80
C HIS A 157 5.59 2.66 21.58
N TRP A 158 4.42 3.25 21.81
CA TRP A 158 3.44 3.54 20.78
C TRP A 158 2.90 4.96 20.90
N SER A 159 2.54 5.54 19.75
CA SER A 159 1.83 6.81 19.68
C SER A 159 0.64 6.68 18.73
N VAL A 160 -0.40 7.48 18.96
CA VAL A 160 -1.57 7.53 18.08
C VAL A 160 -1.25 8.50 16.93
N ASP A 161 -1.18 7.96 15.71
CA ASP A 161 -0.87 8.71 14.49
C ASP A 161 -1.71 8.19 13.32
N PHE A 162 -2.91 8.75 13.14
CA PHE A 162 -3.81 8.40 12.05
C PHE A 162 -3.21 8.75 10.68
N THR A 163 -2.51 9.88 10.58
CA THR A 163 -1.92 10.34 9.32
C THR A 163 -0.77 9.44 8.89
N GLY A 164 0.15 9.12 9.79
CA GLY A 164 1.27 8.22 9.54
C GLY A 164 0.83 6.79 9.21
N VAL A 165 -0.17 6.27 9.93
CA VAL A 165 -0.74 4.94 9.63
C VAL A 165 -1.41 4.92 8.24
N ALA A 166 -2.18 5.95 7.90
CA ALA A 166 -2.77 6.08 6.58
C ALA A 166 -1.70 6.21 5.47
N ALA A 167 -0.67 7.03 5.71
CA ALA A 167 0.45 7.20 4.78
C ALA A 167 1.17 5.88 4.51
N GLY A 168 1.59 5.15 5.55
CA GLY A 168 2.25 3.86 5.37
C GLY A 168 1.35 2.79 4.75
N PHE A 169 0.05 2.79 5.07
CA PHE A 169 -0.91 1.92 4.40
C PHE A 169 -0.97 2.22 2.89
N PHE A 170 -1.12 3.48 2.50
CA PHE A 170 -1.26 3.87 1.09
C PHE A 170 0.05 3.77 0.29
N SER A 171 1.21 3.98 0.93
CA SER A 171 2.49 3.99 0.24
C SER A 171 3.19 2.63 0.18
N ALA A 172 2.97 1.76 1.17
CA ALA A 172 3.67 0.47 1.27
C ALA A 172 2.74 -0.74 1.12
N SER A 173 1.69 -0.86 1.94
CA SER A 173 0.86 -2.07 1.94
C SER A 173 -0.13 -2.13 0.78
N LEU A 174 -0.90 -1.07 0.53
CA LEU A 174 -1.99 -1.08 -0.43
C LEU A 174 -1.52 -1.34 -1.89
N PRO A 175 -0.43 -0.74 -2.40
CA PRO A 175 0.09 -1.06 -3.73
C PRO A 175 0.42 -2.54 -3.92
N SER A 176 1.03 -3.17 -2.90
CA SER A 176 1.37 -4.59 -2.94
C SER A 176 0.14 -5.50 -2.83
N MET A 177 -0.89 -5.10 -2.10
CA MET A 177 -2.11 -5.91 -1.93
C MET A 177 -3.06 -5.85 -3.13
N THR A 178 -2.92 -4.82 -3.95
CA THR A 178 -3.79 -4.55 -5.10
C THR A 178 -3.10 -4.82 -6.44
N ASP A 179 -1.83 -5.24 -6.42
CA ASP A 179 -0.96 -5.26 -7.60
C ASP A 179 -1.02 -3.94 -8.40
N SER A 180 -1.14 -2.82 -7.65
CA SER A 180 -1.27 -1.46 -8.19
C SER A 180 -2.46 -1.25 -9.15
N GLN A 181 -3.50 -2.08 -9.08
CA GLN A 181 -4.71 -1.93 -9.89
C GLN A 181 -5.53 -0.71 -9.46
N GLU A 182 -5.89 0.16 -10.41
CA GLU A 182 -6.54 1.45 -10.14
C GLU A 182 -7.86 1.32 -9.35
N GLU A 183 -8.73 0.39 -9.74
CA GLU A 183 -10.03 0.19 -9.09
C GLU A 183 -9.88 -0.28 -7.63
N GLU A 184 -8.95 -1.21 -7.38
CA GLU A 184 -8.70 -1.75 -6.04
C GLU A 184 -7.94 -0.76 -5.15
N MET A 185 -7.02 0.02 -5.72
CA MET A 185 -6.38 1.15 -5.03
C MET A 185 -7.44 2.18 -4.59
N ALA A 186 -8.34 2.58 -5.49
CA ALA A 186 -9.42 3.50 -5.18
C ALA A 186 -10.35 2.94 -4.08
N LEU A 187 -10.64 1.63 -4.12
CA LEU A 187 -11.44 0.95 -3.11
C LEU A 187 -10.74 0.97 -1.73
N GLY A 188 -9.45 0.66 -1.67
CA GLY A 188 -8.66 0.69 -0.44
C GLY A 188 -8.62 2.09 0.19
N ILE A 189 -8.39 3.13 -0.62
CA ILE A 189 -8.43 4.52 -0.16
C ILE A 189 -9.82 4.89 0.38
N GLN A 190 -10.87 4.49 -0.34
CA GLN A 190 -12.25 4.76 0.06
C GLN A 190 -12.61 4.08 1.39
N VAL A 191 -12.10 2.87 1.65
CA VAL A 191 -12.33 2.17 2.91
C VAL A 191 -11.79 2.96 4.10
N VAL A 192 -10.53 3.38 4.04
CA VAL A 192 -9.88 4.16 5.09
C VAL A 192 -10.55 5.52 5.24
N GLN A 193 -10.84 6.22 4.14
CA GLN A 193 -11.49 7.52 4.20
C GLN A 193 -12.88 7.47 4.85
N ASN A 194 -13.68 6.43 4.55
CA ASN A 194 -14.99 6.26 5.18
C ASN A 194 -14.87 5.99 6.69
N PHE A 195 -13.88 5.21 7.11
CA PHE A 195 -13.63 4.98 8.52
C PHE A 195 -13.19 6.26 9.24
N LEU A 196 -12.25 7.03 8.68
CA LEU A 196 -11.79 8.30 9.25
C LEU A 196 -12.92 9.34 9.33
N ARG A 197 -13.80 9.41 8.31
CA ARG A 197 -15.01 10.24 8.38
C ARG A 197 -15.93 9.81 9.50
N TYR A 198 -16.09 8.50 9.70
CA TYR A 198 -16.87 7.97 10.81
C TYR A 198 -16.26 8.37 12.16
N VAL A 199 -14.95 8.21 12.35
CA VAL A 199 -14.22 8.67 13.54
C VAL A 199 -14.47 10.15 13.81
N TYR A 200 -14.35 11.00 12.78
CA TYR A 200 -14.56 12.45 12.88
C TYR A 200 -16.01 12.82 13.20
N HIS A 201 -16.99 12.25 12.50
CA HIS A 201 -18.41 12.59 12.67
C HIS A 201 -18.96 12.19 14.04
N HIS A 202 -18.41 11.14 14.63
CA HIS A 202 -18.84 10.61 15.93
C HIS A 202 -18.03 11.18 17.11
N ASP A 203 -17.09 12.11 16.86
CA ASP A 203 -16.25 12.75 17.89
C ASP A 203 -15.55 11.72 18.81
N VAL A 204 -15.03 10.66 18.21
CA VAL A 204 -14.49 9.48 18.93
C VAL A 204 -13.27 9.82 19.76
N CYS A 205 -12.42 10.71 19.26
CA CYS A 205 -11.16 11.10 19.89
C CYS A 205 -10.87 12.59 19.58
N PRO A 206 -11.58 13.53 20.24
CA PRO A 206 -11.42 14.96 20.00
C PRO A 206 -9.97 15.44 20.21
N GLU A 207 -9.21 14.76 21.07
CA GLU A 207 -7.79 15.03 21.32
C GLU A 207 -6.89 14.79 20.10
N TYR A 208 -7.31 13.96 19.14
CA TYR A 208 -6.59 13.66 17.89
C TYR A 208 -7.31 14.21 16.65
N LYS A 209 -8.26 15.14 16.83
CA LYS A 209 -9.09 15.66 15.76
C LYS A 209 -8.30 16.24 14.59
N ASP A 210 -7.24 16.99 14.88
CA ASP A 210 -6.42 17.63 13.84
C ASP A 210 -5.71 16.60 12.98
N ASP A 211 -5.19 15.54 13.61
CA ASP A 211 -4.55 14.42 12.94
C ASP A 211 -5.55 13.60 12.11
N VAL A 212 -6.75 13.34 12.62
CA VAL A 212 -7.83 12.70 11.82
C VAL A 212 -8.20 13.55 10.60
N CYS A 213 -8.24 14.88 10.74
CA CYS A 213 -8.48 15.79 9.62
C CYS A 213 -7.35 15.74 8.60
N GLU A 214 -6.10 15.63 9.04
CA GLU A 214 -4.95 15.54 8.15
C GLU A 214 -4.90 14.19 7.42
N ALA A 215 -5.21 13.09 8.10
CA ALA A 215 -5.38 11.78 7.47
C ALA A 215 -6.50 11.78 6.40
N LEU A 216 -7.58 12.55 6.61
CA LEU A 216 -8.63 12.75 5.60
C LEU A 216 -8.13 13.54 4.39
N ARG A 217 -7.34 14.61 4.59
CA ARG A 217 -6.71 15.36 3.50
C ARG A 217 -5.73 14.50 2.73
N LEU A 218 -4.97 13.67 3.43
CA LEU A 218 -4.08 12.69 2.83
C LEU A 218 -4.83 11.70 1.94
N CYS A 219 -6.00 11.20 2.36
CA CYS A 219 -6.82 10.34 1.50
C CYS A 219 -7.18 11.01 0.17
N ASP A 220 -7.45 12.32 0.16
CA ASP A 220 -7.75 13.07 -1.06
C ASP A 220 -6.48 13.32 -1.89
N LEU A 221 -5.36 13.67 -1.24
CA LEU A 221 -4.04 13.79 -1.91
C LEU A 221 -3.65 12.50 -2.63
N VAL A 222 -3.80 11.34 -1.97
CA VAL A 222 -3.41 10.04 -2.53
C VAL A 222 -4.24 9.71 -3.77
N LYS A 223 -5.54 10.01 -3.79
CA LYS A 223 -6.38 9.81 -4.98
C LYS A 223 -5.88 10.59 -6.19
N ASP A 224 -5.42 11.82 -5.97
CA ASP A 224 -4.93 12.69 -7.03
C ASP A 224 -3.47 12.39 -7.41
N GLU A 225 -2.65 11.95 -6.45
CA GLU A 225 -1.23 11.69 -6.65
C GLU A 225 -0.93 10.31 -7.19
N TRP A 226 -1.62 9.27 -6.71
CA TRP A 226 -1.32 7.89 -7.06
C TRP A 226 -1.30 7.63 -8.58
N PRO A 227 -2.32 8.04 -9.37
CA PRO A 227 -2.30 7.79 -10.83
C PRO A 227 -1.15 8.51 -11.53
N VAL A 228 -0.76 9.69 -11.03
CA VAL A 228 0.37 10.47 -11.56
C VAL A 228 1.69 9.80 -11.22
N TYR A 229 1.83 9.33 -9.99
CA TYR A 229 2.98 8.56 -9.51
C TYR A 229 3.15 7.25 -10.29
N GLU A 230 2.07 6.50 -10.51
CA GLU A 230 2.12 5.25 -11.26
C GLU A 230 2.55 5.50 -12.72
N LYS A 231 2.04 6.57 -13.33
CA LYS A 231 2.49 7.01 -14.64
C LYS A 231 3.98 7.40 -14.64
N LEU A 232 4.45 8.11 -13.62
CA LEU A 232 5.87 8.46 -13.48
C LEU A 232 6.76 7.22 -13.45
N ARG A 233 6.42 6.19 -12.65
CA ARG A 233 7.17 4.93 -12.57
C ARG A 233 7.37 4.27 -13.94
N HIS A 234 6.35 4.31 -14.79
CA HIS A 234 6.41 3.76 -16.14
C HIS A 234 7.22 4.59 -17.14
N MET A 235 7.36 5.90 -16.88
CA MET A 235 8.05 6.83 -17.78
C MET A 235 9.53 7.00 -17.44
N LEU A 236 9.91 6.71 -16.19
CA LEU A 236 11.28 6.80 -15.73
C LEU A 236 12.20 5.75 -16.36
N PRO A 237 13.49 6.06 -16.57
CA PRO A 237 14.12 7.36 -16.36
C PRO A 237 13.86 8.36 -17.51
N GLY A 238 13.29 7.93 -18.63
CA GLY A 238 13.12 8.75 -19.83
C GLY A 238 14.19 8.50 -20.89
N TYR A 239 13.97 8.98 -22.11
CA TYR A 239 14.76 8.60 -23.29
C TYR A 239 16.19 9.11 -23.24
N PHE A 240 16.42 10.29 -22.67
CA PHE A 240 17.78 10.83 -22.55
C PHE A 240 18.65 9.95 -21.64
N HIS A 241 18.14 9.62 -20.46
CA HIS A 241 18.84 8.77 -19.51
C HIS A 241 19.02 7.34 -20.04
N THR A 242 18.01 6.79 -20.73
CA THR A 242 18.14 5.49 -21.41
C THR A 242 19.23 5.52 -22.49
N ALA A 243 19.29 6.58 -23.30
CA ALA A 243 20.33 6.74 -24.33
C ALA A 243 21.73 6.85 -23.70
N ALA A 244 21.89 7.69 -22.68
CA ALA A 244 23.16 7.87 -21.99
C ALA A 244 23.66 6.55 -21.35
N THR A 245 22.75 5.83 -20.70
CA THR A 245 23.05 4.52 -20.09
C THR A 245 23.54 3.52 -21.13
N GLN A 246 22.85 3.40 -22.26
CA GLN A 246 23.26 2.49 -23.33
C GLN A 246 24.63 2.83 -23.92
N LEU A 247 25.01 4.11 -23.95
CA LEU A 247 26.29 4.56 -24.52
C LEU A 247 27.46 4.44 -23.55
N PHE A 248 27.26 4.75 -22.27
CA PHE A 248 28.35 5.01 -21.34
C PHE A 248 28.35 4.10 -20.10
N ALA A 249 27.20 3.53 -19.74
CA ALA A 249 27.07 2.64 -18.59
C ALA A 249 26.15 1.46 -18.94
N PRO A 250 26.48 0.67 -19.99
CA PRO A 250 25.63 -0.42 -20.42
C PRO A 250 25.47 -1.44 -19.28
N PRO A 251 24.26 -1.94 -19.04
CA PRO A 251 24.01 -2.84 -17.94
C PRO A 251 24.82 -4.12 -18.06
N ASP A 252 25.37 -4.56 -16.93
CA ASP A 252 25.96 -5.88 -16.83
C ASP A 252 24.86 -6.94 -17.03
N PRO A 253 24.97 -7.85 -18.01
CA PRO A 253 23.99 -8.91 -18.22
C PRO A 253 23.79 -9.84 -17.01
N SER A 254 24.74 -9.86 -16.07
CA SER A 254 24.69 -10.65 -14.83
C SER A 254 24.08 -9.89 -13.65
N ASP A 255 23.85 -8.59 -13.77
CA ASP A 255 23.20 -7.79 -12.73
C ASP A 255 21.68 -8.00 -12.78
N TRP A 256 21.20 -8.88 -11.91
CA TRP A 256 19.79 -9.21 -11.76
C TRP A 256 18.95 -8.02 -11.23
N SER A 257 19.59 -7.01 -10.64
CA SER A 257 18.92 -5.80 -10.15
C SER A 257 18.67 -4.77 -11.27
N PHE A 258 19.24 -4.99 -12.46
CA PHE A 258 19.11 -4.07 -13.57
C PHE A 258 17.82 -4.33 -14.37
N SER A 259 16.86 -3.43 -14.22
CA SER A 259 15.66 -3.41 -15.07
C SER A 259 16.01 -2.85 -16.44
N ARG A 260 15.81 -3.63 -17.51
CA ARG A 260 16.02 -3.13 -18.88
C ARG A 260 15.09 -1.94 -19.15
N LEU A 261 15.68 -0.79 -19.36
CA LEU A 261 14.95 0.44 -19.64
C LEU A 261 14.16 0.30 -20.94
N PRO A 262 12.83 0.51 -20.94
CA PRO A 262 12.02 0.40 -22.14
C PRO A 262 12.39 1.49 -23.13
N HIS A 263 12.61 1.12 -24.40
CA HIS A 263 12.83 2.07 -25.47
C HIS A 263 12.07 1.67 -26.75
N PRO A 264 11.69 2.62 -27.63
CA PRO A 264 10.98 2.32 -28.87
C PRO A 264 11.80 1.44 -29.81
N LYS A 265 11.13 0.76 -30.75
CA LYS A 265 11.81 0.10 -31.87
C LYS A 265 12.49 1.15 -32.75
N GLY A 266 13.77 0.92 -33.09
CA GLY A 266 14.57 1.88 -33.86
C GLY A 266 15.17 3.01 -33.01
N PHE A 267 15.25 2.84 -31.69
CA PHE A 267 15.91 3.79 -30.80
C PHE A 267 17.42 3.91 -31.11
N ASP A 268 17.84 5.09 -31.54
CA ASP A 268 19.25 5.43 -31.77
C ASP A 268 19.78 6.25 -30.59
N ALA A 269 20.45 5.57 -29.67
CA ALA A 269 20.99 6.19 -28.45
C ALA A 269 21.99 7.32 -28.76
N LYS A 270 22.82 7.20 -29.80
CA LYS A 270 23.77 8.26 -30.18
C LYS A 270 23.03 9.49 -30.68
N ALA A 271 22.06 9.31 -31.57
CA ALA A 271 21.27 10.41 -32.09
C ALA A 271 20.51 11.13 -30.96
N VAL A 272 19.85 10.40 -30.07
CA VAL A 272 19.09 10.97 -28.95
C VAL A 272 20.00 11.75 -27.99
N PHE A 273 21.11 11.15 -27.55
CA PHE A 273 22.00 11.77 -26.54
C PHE A 273 22.69 13.03 -27.08
N TYR A 274 23.38 12.93 -28.22
CA TYR A 274 24.16 14.05 -28.75
C TYR A 274 23.29 15.18 -29.27
N THR A 275 22.11 14.88 -29.82
CA THR A 275 21.13 15.90 -30.18
C THR A 275 20.64 16.66 -28.96
N ALA A 276 20.33 15.96 -27.85
CA ALA A 276 19.95 16.62 -26.61
C ALA A 276 21.06 17.57 -26.14
N CYS A 277 22.30 17.08 -26.10
CA CYS A 277 23.48 17.88 -25.73
C CYS A 277 23.60 19.13 -26.61
N ALA A 278 23.44 19.01 -27.92
CA ALA A 278 23.50 20.13 -28.86
C ALA A 278 22.43 21.19 -28.59
N LEU A 279 21.19 20.77 -28.32
CA LEU A 279 20.07 21.67 -28.08
C LEU A 279 20.12 22.33 -26.70
N LEU A 280 20.64 21.61 -25.71
CA LEU A 280 20.87 22.09 -24.34
C LEU A 280 22.11 22.98 -24.22
N GLY A 281 22.99 22.99 -25.23
CA GLY A 281 24.21 23.82 -25.25
C GLY A 281 25.42 23.16 -24.59
N GLU A 282 25.38 21.85 -24.36
CA GLU A 282 26.47 21.05 -23.79
C GLU A 282 27.54 20.76 -24.87
N ALA A 283 28.27 21.80 -25.27
CA ALA A 283 29.21 21.76 -26.39
C ALA A 283 30.37 20.79 -26.19
N ASP A 284 30.82 20.60 -24.93
CA ASP A 284 31.96 19.74 -24.60
C ASP A 284 31.68 18.26 -24.91
N ALA A 285 30.44 17.81 -24.71
CA ALA A 285 30.01 16.46 -25.09
C ALA A 285 30.08 16.22 -26.60
N LEU A 286 29.74 17.23 -27.41
CA LEU A 286 29.85 17.17 -28.87
C LEU A 286 31.31 17.17 -29.33
N GLN A 287 32.16 18.00 -28.72
CA GLN A 287 33.58 18.03 -29.05
C GLN A 287 34.23 16.68 -28.72
N SER A 288 33.93 16.14 -27.54
CA SER A 288 34.42 14.84 -27.08
C SER A 288 33.98 13.70 -27.99
N SER A 289 32.80 13.78 -28.63
CA SER A 289 32.34 12.78 -29.60
C SER A 289 33.27 12.59 -30.80
N THR A 290 34.07 13.60 -31.15
CA THR A 290 35.08 13.51 -32.23
C THR A 290 36.39 12.83 -31.77
N GLN A 291 36.60 12.71 -30.47
CA GLN A 291 37.83 12.20 -29.83
C GLN A 291 37.62 10.87 -29.10
N GLY A 292 36.60 10.11 -29.50
CA GLY A 292 36.27 8.79 -28.91
C GLY A 292 35.05 8.80 -27.99
N GLY A 293 34.46 9.96 -27.71
CA GLY A 293 33.26 10.12 -26.89
C GLY A 293 33.55 10.44 -25.42
N PRO A 294 32.57 10.99 -24.69
CA PRO A 294 32.67 11.22 -23.25
C PRO A 294 33.00 9.94 -22.49
N LYS A 295 33.74 10.09 -21.38
CA LYS A 295 34.14 8.98 -20.50
C LYS A 295 33.50 9.11 -19.14
N VAL A 296 33.16 7.98 -18.53
CA VAL A 296 32.67 7.94 -17.16
C VAL A 296 33.80 8.30 -16.20
N VAL A 297 33.55 9.27 -15.31
CA VAL A 297 34.50 9.70 -14.27
C VAL A 297 34.08 9.26 -12.88
N SER A 298 32.78 9.18 -12.62
CA SER A 298 32.25 8.74 -11.33
C SER A 298 30.90 8.03 -11.50
N GLN A 299 30.60 7.15 -10.56
CA GLN A 299 29.31 6.50 -10.41
C GLN A 299 29.01 6.40 -8.92
N SER A 300 27.81 6.82 -8.53
CA SER A 300 27.38 6.83 -7.13
C SER A 300 25.91 6.43 -7.02
N ASP A 301 25.61 5.59 -6.05
CA ASP A 301 24.23 5.32 -5.63
C ASP A 301 23.84 6.39 -4.60
N CYS A 302 22.68 7.01 -4.81
CA CYS A 302 22.18 8.14 -4.02
C CYS A 302 20.66 8.03 -3.80
N THR A 303 20.15 8.59 -2.70
CA THR A 303 18.72 8.73 -2.45
C THR A 303 18.37 10.22 -2.45
N LEU A 304 17.44 10.59 -3.32
CA LEU A 304 17.11 11.97 -3.62
C LEU A 304 15.60 12.21 -3.51
N GLU A 305 15.21 13.38 -3.01
CA GLU A 305 13.83 13.87 -3.01
C GLU A 305 13.69 15.04 -3.99
N VAL A 306 12.66 14.98 -4.84
CA VAL A 306 12.32 16.05 -5.79
C VAL A 306 11.89 17.29 -5.01
N VAL A 307 12.57 18.41 -5.24
CA VAL A 307 12.23 19.72 -4.64
C VAL A 307 11.36 20.54 -5.59
N ARG A 308 11.73 20.60 -6.87
CA ARG A 308 10.97 21.29 -7.92
C ARG A 308 11.35 20.77 -9.29
N VAL A 309 10.53 21.14 -10.28
CA VAL A 309 10.76 20.87 -11.70
C VAL A 309 10.71 22.17 -12.49
N GLU A 310 11.58 22.29 -13.49
CA GLU A 310 11.60 23.38 -14.46
C GLU A 310 11.37 22.79 -15.85
N LEU A 311 10.19 23.07 -16.43
CA LEU A 311 9.87 22.68 -17.79
C LEU A 311 10.73 23.46 -18.81
N PRO A 312 11.00 22.90 -20.00
CA PRO A 312 11.74 23.58 -21.05
C PRO A 312 11.06 24.89 -21.46
N SER A 313 11.87 25.91 -21.78
CA SER A 313 11.37 27.17 -22.32
C SER A 313 10.74 26.99 -23.70
N ALA A 314 9.83 27.90 -24.07
CA ALA A 314 9.15 27.86 -25.38
C ALA A 314 10.15 27.82 -26.55
N ASP A 315 11.24 28.57 -26.46
CA ASP A 315 12.32 28.59 -27.45
C ASP A 315 13.04 27.25 -27.56
N LEU A 316 13.31 26.59 -26.43
CA LEU A 316 13.91 25.26 -26.42
C LEU A 316 12.95 24.23 -27.02
N VAL A 317 11.68 24.25 -26.62
CA VAL A 317 10.62 23.40 -27.19
C VAL A 317 10.54 23.58 -28.71
N GLN A 318 10.61 24.82 -29.20
CA GLN A 318 10.57 25.10 -30.63
C GLN A 318 11.81 24.54 -31.36
N ARG A 319 13.01 24.68 -30.78
CA ARG A 319 14.24 24.11 -31.34
C ARG A 319 14.16 22.58 -31.49
N PHE A 320 13.64 21.88 -30.47
CA PHE A 320 13.39 20.44 -30.53
C PHE A 320 12.37 20.08 -31.63
N LYS A 321 11.29 20.86 -31.78
CA LYS A 321 10.26 20.62 -32.82
C LYS A 321 10.77 20.82 -34.25
N THR A 322 11.64 21.79 -34.48
CA THR A 322 12.17 22.12 -35.80
C THR A 322 13.39 21.31 -36.22
N LEU A 323 13.89 20.45 -35.32
CA LEU A 323 15.09 19.68 -35.58
C LEU A 323 14.90 18.69 -36.74
N GLN A 324 15.86 18.71 -37.66
CA GLN A 324 15.94 17.78 -38.77
C GLN A 324 17.34 17.19 -38.84
N ILE A 325 17.43 15.86 -39.00
CA ILE A 325 18.67 15.13 -39.23
C ILE A 325 18.54 14.48 -40.60
N ASN A 326 19.48 14.75 -41.51
CA ASN A 326 19.46 14.23 -42.89
C ASN A 326 18.14 14.51 -43.64
N ASN A 327 17.61 15.73 -43.52
CA ASN A 327 16.31 16.17 -44.07
C ASN A 327 15.08 15.37 -43.57
N GLN A 328 15.23 14.62 -42.49
CA GLN A 328 14.12 13.94 -41.81
C GLN A 328 13.85 14.61 -40.46
N VAL A 329 12.57 14.79 -40.13
CA VAL A 329 12.15 15.33 -38.84
C VAL A 329 12.56 14.34 -37.75
N PHE A 330 13.43 14.78 -36.84
CA PHE A 330 13.83 13.97 -35.69
C PHE A 330 12.97 14.36 -34.50
N ARG A 331 12.09 13.46 -34.07
CA ARG A 331 11.17 13.71 -32.95
C ARG A 331 11.80 13.25 -31.65
N GLN A 332 12.25 14.21 -30.86
CA GLN A 332 12.72 14.00 -29.50
C GLN A 332 11.93 14.89 -28.54
N THR A 333 11.61 14.37 -27.36
CA THR A 333 10.92 15.14 -26.34
C THR A 333 11.83 16.26 -25.83
N PRO A 334 11.35 17.51 -25.74
CA PRO A 334 12.12 18.60 -25.14
C PRO A 334 12.52 18.27 -23.71
N MET A 335 13.61 18.85 -23.22
CA MET A 335 14.16 18.52 -21.90
C MET A 335 14.18 19.72 -20.97
N GLY A 336 13.78 19.50 -19.72
CA GLY A 336 13.88 20.47 -18.64
C GLY A 336 14.81 19.99 -17.54
N LYS A 337 14.68 20.56 -16.34
CA LYS A 337 15.49 20.21 -15.18
C LYS A 337 14.62 19.76 -14.00
N ALA A 338 15.03 18.70 -13.33
CA ALA A 338 14.53 18.35 -12.01
C ALA A 338 15.60 18.67 -10.97
N PHE A 339 15.18 19.24 -9.84
CA PHE A 339 16.06 19.59 -8.73
C PHE A 339 15.75 18.74 -7.52
N PHE A 340 16.79 18.35 -6.83
CA PHE A 340 16.75 17.35 -5.79
C PHE A 340 17.56 17.77 -4.57
N LYS A 341 17.12 17.31 -3.41
CA LYS A 341 17.91 17.33 -2.16
C LYS A 341 18.20 15.89 -1.72
N PRO A 342 19.28 15.66 -0.93
CA PRO A 342 19.48 14.38 -0.27
C PRO A 342 18.26 13.96 0.54
N ALA A 343 17.93 12.68 0.50
CA ALA A 343 16.83 12.12 1.27
C ALA A 343 17.19 10.73 1.81
N THR A 344 16.37 10.23 2.72
CA THR A 344 16.44 8.85 3.21
C THR A 344 15.11 8.18 2.92
N ILE A 345 15.17 6.98 2.35
CA ILE A 345 14.03 6.08 2.27
C ILE A 345 14.24 5.09 3.42
N GLU A 346 13.38 5.18 4.42
CA GLU A 346 13.42 4.24 5.52
C GLU A 346 12.97 2.86 5.02
N GLU A 347 13.81 1.87 5.29
CA GLU A 347 13.57 0.48 5.00
C GLU A 347 13.94 -0.29 6.27
N GLY A 348 13.18 -1.32 6.62
CA GLY A 348 13.37 -2.10 7.85
C GLY A 348 14.65 -2.95 7.90
N SER A 349 15.73 -2.52 7.24
CA SER A 349 17.04 -3.17 7.26
C SER A 349 17.79 -2.84 8.53
N VAL A 350 18.42 -3.87 9.12
CA VAL A 350 19.28 -3.75 10.32
C VAL A 350 20.59 -3.02 9.99
N ASP A 351 21.08 -3.17 8.75
CA ASP A 351 22.25 -2.49 8.22
C ASP A 351 21.84 -1.77 6.92
N PRO A 352 21.39 -0.51 7.00
CA PRO A 352 21.06 0.25 5.79
C PRO A 352 22.32 0.43 4.95
N VAL A 353 22.22 0.24 3.64
CA VAL A 353 23.31 0.59 2.72
C VAL A 353 23.54 2.09 2.86
N VAL A 354 24.66 2.47 3.47
CA VAL A 354 25.04 3.87 3.63
C VAL A 354 25.25 4.44 2.25
N THR A 355 24.22 5.14 1.81
CA THR A 355 24.25 5.94 0.61
C THR A 355 25.08 7.18 0.97
N GLU A 356 26.22 7.40 0.33
CA GLU A 356 27.03 8.58 0.66
C GLU A 356 26.16 9.84 0.49
N PRO A 357 26.04 10.68 1.53
CA PRO A 357 25.21 11.88 1.44
C PRO A 357 25.77 12.72 0.30
N ALA A 358 24.93 13.07 -0.68
CA ALA A 358 25.37 14.02 -1.70
C ALA A 358 25.85 15.28 -0.97
N THR A 359 27.11 15.62 -1.17
CA THR A 359 27.79 16.74 -0.50
C THR A 359 27.20 18.09 -0.89
N GLU A 360 26.41 18.12 -1.96
CA GLU A 360 25.66 19.27 -2.44
C GLU A 360 24.29 19.36 -1.74
N SER A 361 23.98 20.53 -1.19
CA SER A 361 22.67 20.81 -0.56
C SER A 361 21.51 20.69 -1.55
N GLU A 362 21.78 20.87 -2.84
CA GLU A 362 20.82 20.72 -3.94
C GLU A 362 21.57 20.29 -5.20
N THR A 363 21.05 19.28 -5.91
CA THR A 363 21.58 18.79 -7.19
C THR A 363 20.48 18.81 -8.26
N TRP A 364 20.84 18.74 -9.53
CA TRP A 364 19.87 18.77 -10.63
C TRP A 364 20.29 17.88 -11.79
N LEU A 365 19.29 17.38 -12.52
CA LEU A 365 19.44 16.49 -13.67
C LEU A 365 18.45 16.87 -14.78
N TYR A 366 18.83 16.58 -16.03
CA TYR A 366 17.96 16.79 -17.18
C TYR A 366 16.98 15.63 -17.36
N PHE A 367 15.69 15.93 -17.49
CA PHE A 367 14.66 14.93 -17.80
C PHE A 367 13.81 15.38 -18.98
N ASP A 368 13.22 14.40 -19.69
CA ASP A 368 12.22 14.64 -20.72
C ASP A 368 11.02 15.40 -20.14
N GLN A 369 10.46 16.35 -20.92
CA GLN A 369 9.33 17.20 -20.52
C GLN A 369 8.14 16.38 -20.03
N ASP A 370 7.86 15.25 -20.68
CA ASP A 370 6.72 14.41 -20.33
C ASP A 370 6.92 13.73 -18.97
N VAL A 371 8.17 13.36 -18.62
CA VAL A 371 8.54 12.84 -17.30
C VAL A 371 8.41 13.94 -16.25
N LEU A 372 8.95 15.13 -16.53
CA LEU A 372 8.86 16.29 -15.63
C LEU A 372 7.41 16.71 -15.35
N ALA A 373 6.52 16.59 -16.34
CA ALA A 373 5.11 16.95 -16.20
C ALA A 373 4.35 16.09 -15.16
N VAL A 374 4.86 14.90 -14.85
CA VAL A 374 4.29 13.98 -13.85
C VAL A 374 5.18 13.77 -12.63
N MET A 375 6.35 14.40 -12.59
CA MET A 375 7.27 14.35 -11.46
C MET A 375 6.85 15.38 -10.40
N LYS A 376 6.30 14.91 -9.28
CA LYS A 376 5.83 15.79 -8.20
C LYS A 376 6.93 16.08 -7.17
N PRO A 377 6.97 17.30 -6.61
CA PRO A 377 7.76 17.57 -5.40
C PRO A 377 7.42 16.60 -4.27
N GLY A 378 8.43 16.22 -3.48
CA GLY A 378 8.31 15.25 -2.38
C GLY A 378 8.49 13.80 -2.80
N THR A 379 8.41 13.46 -4.11
CA THR A 379 8.75 12.12 -4.61
C THR A 379 10.19 11.78 -4.24
N LYS A 380 10.39 10.62 -3.62
CA LYS A 380 11.71 10.11 -3.23
C LYS A 380 12.15 9.00 -4.18
N MET A 381 13.43 8.95 -4.51
CA MET A 381 13.96 7.98 -5.47
C MET A 381 15.33 7.50 -5.01
N ALA A 382 15.55 6.18 -5.08
CA ALA A 382 16.88 5.62 -5.11
C ALA A 382 17.40 5.67 -6.55
N LEU A 383 18.60 6.20 -6.76
CA LEU A 383 19.15 6.49 -8.08
C LEU A 383 20.62 6.09 -8.14
N ARG A 384 21.03 5.48 -9.25
CA ARG A 384 22.43 5.39 -9.64
C ARG A 384 22.74 6.52 -10.61
N ILE A 385 23.55 7.48 -10.18
CA ILE A 385 23.98 8.61 -11.02
C ILE A 385 25.38 8.31 -11.55
N VAL A 386 25.55 8.56 -12.85
CA VAL A 386 26.84 8.48 -13.55
C VAL A 386 27.21 9.87 -14.04
N GLU A 387 28.46 10.27 -13.79
CA GLU A 387 29.03 11.52 -14.27
C GLU A 387 30.04 11.26 -15.39
N LEU A 388 29.97 12.08 -16.44
CA LEU A 388 30.90 12.09 -17.55
C LEU A 388 31.99 13.15 -17.34
N ASP A 389 33.14 12.98 -17.97
CA ASP A 389 34.26 13.94 -17.98
C ASP A 389 33.89 15.32 -18.54
N THR A 390 32.77 15.42 -19.26
CA THR A 390 32.18 16.67 -19.74
C THR A 390 31.26 17.35 -18.72
N GLY A 391 31.14 16.83 -17.50
CA GLY A 391 30.28 17.33 -16.43
C GLY A 391 28.80 16.94 -16.54
N ILE A 392 28.42 16.18 -17.58
CA ILE A 392 27.04 15.70 -17.74
C ILE A 392 26.79 14.56 -16.76
N ARG A 393 25.71 14.68 -15.97
CA ARG A 393 25.22 13.63 -15.07
C ARG A 393 23.94 13.02 -15.63
N PHE A 394 23.81 11.70 -15.54
CA PHE A 394 22.61 10.98 -15.95
C PHE A 394 22.28 9.83 -15.00
N VAL A 395 21.01 9.44 -14.97
CA VAL A 395 20.53 8.30 -14.18
C VAL A 395 20.72 7.02 -14.97
N SER A 396 21.52 6.08 -14.46
CA SER A 396 21.76 4.79 -15.10
C SER A 396 20.87 3.67 -14.56
N ASN A 397 20.39 3.79 -13.32
CA ASN A 397 19.46 2.86 -12.71
C ASN A 397 18.54 3.58 -11.71
N ILE A 398 17.31 3.10 -11.56
CA ILE A 398 16.32 3.58 -10.59
C ILE A 398 15.73 2.35 -9.89
N PRO A 399 16.36 1.88 -8.80
CA PRO A 399 15.85 0.73 -8.06
C PRO A 399 14.45 1.00 -7.50
N ASP A 400 14.25 2.16 -6.89
CA ASP A 400 13.04 2.46 -6.12
C ASP A 400 12.56 3.89 -6.33
N VAL A 401 11.23 4.05 -6.33
CA VAL A 401 10.53 5.32 -6.48
C VAL A 401 9.35 5.33 -5.52
N PHE A 402 9.22 6.37 -4.71
CA PHE A 402 8.21 6.49 -3.68
C PHE A 402 7.46 7.82 -3.78
N PRO A 403 6.13 7.83 -3.55
CA PRO A 403 5.31 9.04 -3.63
C PRO A 403 5.67 10.03 -2.50
N SER A 404 5.13 11.24 -2.58
CA SER A 404 5.43 12.31 -1.62
C SER A 404 5.03 11.95 -0.18
N TYR A 405 3.99 11.14 -0.03
CA TYR A 405 3.44 10.65 1.22
C TYR A 405 4.05 9.32 1.71
N TYR A 406 5.20 8.88 1.19
CA TYR A 406 5.83 7.65 1.68
C TYR A 406 6.23 7.75 3.15
N VAL A 407 5.73 6.79 3.93
CA VAL A 407 6.09 6.58 5.33
C VAL A 407 6.35 5.10 5.54
N PHE A 408 7.50 4.78 6.13
CA PHE A 408 7.78 3.43 6.59
C PHE A 408 7.17 3.24 7.97
N LEU A 409 6.37 2.18 8.14
CA LEU A 409 5.83 1.79 9.44
C LEU A 409 6.55 0.52 9.90
N PRO A 410 7.30 0.56 11.03
CA PRO A 410 7.95 -0.64 11.57
C PRO A 410 6.99 -1.81 11.80
N GLN A 411 5.72 -1.51 12.06
CA GLN A 411 4.65 -2.49 12.22
C GLN A 411 4.49 -3.44 11.02
N ILE A 412 4.89 -3.03 9.81
CA ILE A 412 4.90 -3.89 8.62
C ILE A 412 5.77 -5.13 8.86
N LEU A 413 6.88 -5.00 9.59
CA LEU A 413 7.80 -6.10 9.89
C LEU A 413 7.17 -7.16 10.82
N MET A 414 6.11 -6.79 11.55
CA MET A 414 5.45 -7.67 12.51
C MET A 414 4.47 -8.67 11.86
N LYS A 415 4.15 -8.49 10.57
CA LYS A 415 3.13 -9.27 9.84
C LYS A 415 3.42 -10.78 9.83
N TYR A 416 4.69 -11.16 9.72
CA TYR A 416 5.13 -12.56 9.72
C TYR A 416 6.03 -12.88 10.91
N TYR A 417 6.13 -11.98 11.87
CA TYR A 417 6.90 -12.21 13.08
C TYR A 417 6.33 -13.40 13.84
N LYS A 418 7.22 -14.29 14.23
CA LYS A 418 6.95 -15.41 15.12
C LYS A 418 7.89 -15.27 16.30
N ALA A 419 7.33 -15.24 17.51
CA ALA A 419 8.13 -15.24 18.72
C ALA A 419 9.14 -16.39 18.66
N ALA A 420 10.40 -16.06 18.96
CA ALA A 420 11.46 -17.06 19.00
C ALA A 420 11.05 -18.14 19.99
N ARG A 421 10.96 -19.39 19.50
CA ARG A 421 10.74 -20.51 20.40
C ARG A 421 12.03 -20.73 21.17
N PRO A 422 11.98 -20.93 22.49
CA PRO A 422 13.14 -21.41 23.22
C PRO A 422 13.65 -22.67 22.51
N ASN A 423 14.87 -22.59 21.99
CA ASN A 423 15.51 -23.70 21.33
C ASN A 423 16.66 -24.14 22.24
N ASP A 424 16.46 -25.28 22.90
CA ASP A 424 17.49 -25.89 23.74
C ASP A 424 18.66 -26.47 22.91
N ARG A 425 18.54 -26.45 21.57
CA ARG A 425 19.62 -26.85 20.67
C ARG A 425 20.68 -25.74 20.63
N PRO A 426 21.95 -26.07 20.91
CA PRO A 426 23.03 -25.12 20.75
C PRO A 426 23.14 -24.71 19.27
N ALA A 427 23.26 -23.40 19.02
CA ALA A 427 23.48 -22.91 17.67
C ALA A 427 24.87 -23.34 17.15
N PRO A 428 25.01 -23.67 15.86
CA PRO A 428 26.32 -23.83 15.24
C PRO A 428 27.18 -22.59 15.50
N SER A 429 28.41 -22.79 15.95
CA SER A 429 29.35 -21.71 16.19
C SER A 429 30.61 -21.91 15.35
N VAL A 430 31.42 -20.86 15.20
CA VAL A 430 32.74 -20.95 14.55
C VAL A 430 33.63 -22.00 15.21
N HIS A 431 33.39 -22.32 16.49
CA HIS A 431 34.15 -23.33 17.25
C HIS A 431 33.50 -24.72 17.27
N ASP A 432 32.24 -24.85 16.83
CA ASP A 432 31.55 -26.13 16.67
C ASP A 432 30.48 -26.00 15.56
N PRO A 433 30.88 -26.07 14.28
CA PRO A 433 29.97 -25.89 13.15
C PRO A 433 29.03 -27.10 12.97
N ASP A 434 29.44 -28.27 13.43
CA ASP A 434 28.72 -29.54 13.20
C ASP A 434 27.85 -29.93 14.42
N VAL A 435 27.55 -29.00 15.32
CA VAL A 435 26.84 -29.27 16.57
C VAL A 435 25.46 -29.87 16.32
N GLU A 436 24.80 -29.44 15.24
CA GLU A 436 23.52 -29.99 14.80
C GLU A 436 23.65 -31.42 14.27
N GLU A 437 24.65 -31.72 13.44
CA GLU A 437 24.88 -33.06 12.90
C GLU A 437 25.25 -34.06 14.00
N LYS A 438 26.08 -33.64 14.98
CA LYS A 438 26.43 -34.46 16.15
C LYS A 438 25.21 -34.78 17.00
N GLN A 439 24.29 -33.83 17.13
CA GLN A 439 23.06 -34.00 17.91
C GLN A 439 22.03 -34.86 17.17
N HIS A 440 21.87 -34.68 15.85
CA HIS A 440 21.06 -35.57 15.01
C HIS A 440 21.58 -37.01 15.01
N ALA A 441 22.90 -37.20 14.96
CA ALA A 441 23.52 -38.53 15.06
C ALA A 441 23.34 -39.16 16.45
N LYS A 442 23.21 -38.36 17.51
CA LYS A 442 22.94 -38.82 18.87
C LYS A 442 21.47 -39.19 19.05
N GLU A 443 20.54 -38.35 18.60
CA GLU A 443 19.10 -38.62 18.63
C GLU A 443 18.73 -39.85 17.78
N ALA A 444 19.36 -40.05 16.61
CA ALA A 444 19.18 -41.24 15.78
C ALA A 444 19.79 -42.53 16.35
N ARG A 445 20.63 -42.43 17.39
CA ARG A 445 21.18 -43.57 18.14
C ARG A 445 20.35 -43.91 19.38
N GLU A 446 19.57 -42.96 19.88
CA GLU A 446 18.80 -43.08 21.12
C GLU A 446 17.30 -43.34 20.88
N GLY A 447 16.80 -43.16 19.64
CA GLY A 447 15.49 -43.64 19.16
C GLY A 447 15.60 -44.93 18.38
#